data_AF-A0A1I2HLQ6-F1
#
_entry.id   AF-A0A1I2HLQ6-F1
#
_cell.length_a   1.000
_cell.length_b   1.000
_cell.length_c   1.000
_cell.angle_alpha   90.00
_cell.angle_beta   90.00
_cell.angle_gamma   90.00
#
_symmetry.space_group_name_H-M   'P 1'
#
loop_
_entity.id
_entity.type
_entity.pdbx_description
1 polymer ?
#
loop_
_entity_poly.entity_id
_entity_poly.type
_entity_poly.pdbx_seq_one_letter_code
_entity_poly.pdbx_strand_id
1 'polypeptide(L)'
;MKRIRVLATVIAGLVTAAGAGVSQTASAAPAAAASTAASSVARTTSAACPPSNSGLTLPQTPDHGVSQAQIFDRGVTDPSVYAGHVYYVWGSLSPQQPQGVVGSYYMTAFRNAPLRTYTYDWFRTNHPTWIEYTADRTTPAWEFGNQVYTPLDVANPEVRQWYFTTIIEPAIAAGYKVIAVDNIGLRNDFKMSGHYDADGNWVQQFSDDPDDATFFDYVNDWLSYLSGGLHARGAAGAFNITFNASLHDFSQDKTEAWLNATRKAIATSDIWLNEQGFTVHRPENVTDDEWSMMYDLIREFRCKPMVIDNKLPTDTWDQASPEQRQWVVANYLLYRERPTMMVMTGLKDYAQYNDIPELDVDLGRPVTGPIGHGTGLWLRSYQHGMTVVNPSSTASRQLILPGTWTDLHGVTYSGRTTVPPNTGLVLTPTH
;
A
#
# COMPACT_ATOMS: atom_id res chain seq x y z
N MET A 1 36.14 -21.24 20.67
CA MET A 1 36.54 -21.72 19.32
C MET A 1 36.26 -20.63 18.31
N LYS A 2 37.20 -20.48 17.36
CA LYS A 2 37.50 -19.28 16.57
C LYS A 2 36.38 -18.85 15.62
N ARG A 3 36.06 -17.56 15.62
CA ARG A 3 35.35 -16.86 14.53
C ARG A 3 36.36 -16.51 13.43
N ILE A 4 36.11 -16.96 12.21
CA ILE A 4 36.88 -16.55 11.02
C ILE A 4 36.11 -15.39 10.38
N ARG A 5 36.73 -14.20 10.37
CA ARG A 5 36.38 -13.07 9.51
C ARG A 5 37.17 -13.23 8.21
N VAL A 6 36.49 -13.21 7.07
CA VAL A 6 37.14 -13.04 5.77
C VAL A 6 37.09 -11.55 5.42
N LEU A 7 38.27 -10.94 5.40
CA LEU A 7 38.54 -9.63 4.81
C LEU A 7 38.90 -9.87 3.33
N ALA A 8 38.29 -9.14 2.41
CA ALA A 8 38.78 -9.02 1.04
C ALA A 8 39.26 -7.57 0.82
N THR A 9 40.59 -7.43 0.80
CA THR A 9 41.33 -6.30 0.22
C THR A 9 41.64 -6.64 -1.25
N VAL A 10 42.10 -5.63 -2.03
CA VAL A 10 42.86 -5.69 -3.33
C VAL A 10 42.01 -5.11 -4.49
N ILE A 11 42.41 -4.14 -5.32
CA ILE A 11 43.69 -3.43 -5.59
C ILE A 11 43.39 -2.07 -6.28
N ALA A 12 44.25 -1.09 -6.05
CA ALA A 12 44.36 0.14 -6.85
C ALA A 12 45.27 -0.10 -8.07
N GLY A 13 44.84 0.34 -9.26
CA GLY A 13 45.66 0.35 -10.48
C GLY A 13 45.49 1.65 -11.25
N LEU A 14 46.52 2.50 -11.21
CA LEU A 14 46.71 3.66 -12.08
C LEU A 14 47.01 3.23 -13.52
N VAL A 15 46.45 3.93 -14.51
CA VAL A 15 47.10 4.19 -15.80
C VAL A 15 46.84 5.65 -16.20
N THR A 16 47.92 6.41 -16.34
CA THR A 16 48.00 7.73 -17.00
C THR A 16 48.43 7.56 -18.47
N ALA A 17 47.80 8.30 -19.40
CA ALA A 17 48.40 9.46 -20.06
C ALA A 17 47.76 9.82 -21.43
N ALA A 18 47.45 11.12 -21.54
CA ALA A 18 47.67 12.04 -22.66
C ALA A 18 47.01 11.84 -24.04
N GLY A 19 46.26 12.88 -24.45
CA GLY A 19 45.93 13.19 -25.85
C GLY A 19 45.09 14.46 -25.96
N ALA A 20 45.72 15.57 -26.34
CA ALA A 20 45.13 16.90 -26.50
C ALA A 20 44.29 17.04 -27.78
N GLY A 21 43.33 17.97 -27.80
CA GLY A 21 42.83 18.54 -29.07
C GLY A 21 41.40 19.11 -29.09
N VAL A 22 41.29 20.42 -28.83
CA VAL A 22 40.45 21.43 -29.50
C VAL A 22 38.99 21.08 -29.91
N SER A 23 38.01 21.78 -29.31
CA SER A 23 37.10 22.71 -30.01
C SER A 23 35.98 23.21 -29.07
N GLN A 24 36.02 24.50 -28.75
CA GLN A 24 34.87 25.20 -28.18
C GLN A 24 33.85 25.43 -29.30
N THR A 25 32.66 24.88 -29.13
CA THR A 25 31.46 25.36 -29.82
C THR A 25 30.41 25.69 -28.76
N ALA A 26 30.03 26.96 -28.73
CA ALA A 26 28.88 27.44 -27.99
C ALA A 26 27.63 26.77 -28.56
N SER A 27 26.82 26.14 -27.71
CA SER A 27 25.46 25.74 -28.07
C SER A 27 24.49 26.12 -26.96
N ALA A 28 23.30 26.50 -27.41
CA ALA A 28 22.32 27.34 -26.77
C ALA A 28 21.79 26.83 -25.43
N ALA A 29 21.40 27.79 -24.59
CA ALA A 29 20.54 27.55 -23.44
C ALA A 29 19.26 26.82 -23.88
N PRO A 30 18.83 25.76 -23.18
CA PRO A 30 17.56 25.12 -23.46
C PRO A 30 16.43 26.08 -23.07
N ALA A 31 15.55 26.33 -24.04
CA ALA A 31 14.30 27.06 -23.84
C ALA A 31 13.51 26.40 -22.72
N ALA A 32 13.10 27.20 -21.73
CA ALA A 32 12.19 26.80 -20.68
C ALA A 32 10.92 26.22 -21.30
N ALA A 33 10.75 24.89 -21.19
CA ALA A 33 9.49 24.25 -21.47
C ALA A 33 8.48 24.76 -20.44
N ALA A 34 7.58 25.64 -20.90
CA ALA A 34 6.42 26.04 -20.14
C ALA A 34 5.56 24.79 -19.91
N SER A 35 5.70 24.18 -18.74
CA SER A 35 4.76 23.22 -18.20
C SER A 35 3.41 23.91 -18.12
N THR A 36 2.54 23.64 -19.09
CA THR A 36 1.10 23.88 -18.97
C THR A 36 0.60 22.98 -17.84
N ALA A 37 0.62 23.50 -16.62
CA ALA A 37 -0.10 22.92 -15.50
C ALA A 37 -1.57 22.85 -15.91
N ALA A 38 -1.99 21.67 -16.35
CA ALA A 38 -3.39 21.36 -16.53
C ALA A 38 -4.02 21.56 -15.14
N SER A 39 -4.81 22.62 -15.02
CA SER A 39 -5.60 22.88 -13.83
C SER A 39 -6.59 21.73 -13.69
N SER A 40 -6.23 20.73 -12.91
CA SER A 40 -7.13 19.67 -12.49
C SER A 40 -8.16 20.32 -11.59
N VAL A 41 -9.23 20.82 -12.20
CA VAL A 41 -10.45 21.16 -11.47
C VAL A 41 -10.89 19.86 -10.81
N ALA A 42 -10.57 19.73 -9.52
CA ALA A 42 -10.97 18.62 -8.68
C ALA A 42 -12.46 18.38 -8.94
N ARG A 43 -12.80 17.25 -9.57
CA ARG A 43 -14.19 16.85 -9.76
C ARG A 43 -14.79 16.72 -8.36
N THR A 44 -15.49 17.76 -7.94
CA THR A 44 -16.34 17.82 -6.74
C THR A 44 -17.55 16.93 -6.96
N THR A 45 -17.36 15.65 -7.22
CA THR A 45 -18.47 14.72 -7.14
C THR A 45 -18.76 14.54 -5.66
N SER A 46 -19.68 15.33 -5.12
CA SER A 46 -20.26 15.16 -3.78
C SER A 46 -21.28 14.01 -3.75
N ALA A 47 -21.21 13.09 -4.71
CA ALA A 47 -22.14 11.97 -4.79
C ALA A 47 -21.94 11.09 -3.55
N ALA A 48 -23.04 10.82 -2.86
CA ALA A 48 -23.08 9.90 -1.74
C ALA A 48 -22.54 8.54 -2.17
N CYS A 49 -21.78 7.88 -1.29
CA CYS A 49 -21.29 6.54 -1.55
C CYS A 49 -22.46 5.55 -1.65
N PRO A 50 -22.40 4.59 -2.58
CA PRO A 50 -23.40 3.52 -2.61
C PRO A 50 -23.38 2.75 -1.29
N PRO A 51 -24.51 2.16 -0.86
CA PRO A 51 -24.53 1.31 0.31
C PRO A 51 -23.59 0.12 0.11
N SER A 52 -22.88 -0.26 1.18
CA SER A 52 -22.04 -1.46 1.18
C SER A 52 -22.88 -2.72 0.94
N ASN A 53 -22.25 -3.78 0.42
CA ASN A 53 -22.89 -5.07 0.24
C ASN A 53 -23.39 -5.61 1.60
N SER A 54 -24.70 -5.57 1.82
CA SER A 54 -25.33 -5.98 3.08
C SER A 54 -25.17 -7.47 3.39
N GLY A 55 -24.74 -8.29 2.42
CA GLY A 55 -24.44 -9.71 2.62
C GLY A 55 -23.05 -9.99 3.20
N LEU A 56 -22.19 -8.96 3.29
CA LEU A 56 -20.80 -9.10 3.74
C LEU A 56 -20.58 -8.40 5.08
N THR A 57 -19.73 -8.97 5.93
CA THR A 57 -19.23 -8.30 7.14
C THR A 57 -18.02 -7.44 6.76
N LEU A 58 -18.23 -6.12 6.69
CA LEU A 58 -17.21 -5.14 6.35
C LEU A 58 -17.02 -4.14 7.50
N PRO A 59 -15.79 -3.62 7.69
CA PRO A 59 -15.51 -2.65 8.74
C PRO A 59 -16.38 -1.40 8.58
N GLN A 60 -16.89 -0.88 9.70
CA GLN A 60 -17.73 0.30 9.76
C GLN A 60 -17.01 1.38 10.54
N THR A 61 -16.59 2.45 9.86
CA THR A 61 -15.87 3.55 10.50
C THR A 61 -16.79 4.73 10.83
N PRO A 62 -16.48 5.50 11.88
CA PRO A 62 -17.12 6.79 12.15
C PRO A 62 -16.96 7.76 10.98
N ASP A 63 -17.81 8.79 10.92
CA ASP A 63 -17.70 9.88 9.93
C ASP A 63 -16.80 11.04 10.38
N HIS A 64 -16.14 10.90 11.52
CA HIS A 64 -15.25 11.90 12.15
C HIS A 64 -14.06 11.20 12.82
N GLY A 65 -13.06 11.95 13.30
CA GLY A 65 -11.83 11.40 13.91
C GLY A 65 -10.86 10.70 12.95
N VAL A 66 -9.87 9.99 13.47
CA VAL A 66 -9.04 9.07 12.68
C VAL A 66 -9.52 7.65 12.93
N SER A 67 -9.76 6.90 11.85
CA SER A 67 -10.16 5.50 11.93
C SER A 67 -8.95 4.64 11.64
N GLN A 68 -8.59 3.77 12.58
CA GLN A 68 -7.36 3.01 12.49
C GLN A 68 -7.64 1.58 12.00
N ALA A 69 -6.63 0.98 11.39
CA ALA A 69 -6.54 -0.46 11.22
C ALA A 69 -5.29 -0.98 11.92
N GLN A 70 -5.26 -2.27 12.23
CA GLN A 70 -4.09 -2.99 12.70
C GLN A 70 -3.65 -3.95 11.60
N ILE A 71 -2.35 -4.08 11.33
CA ILE A 71 -1.93 -5.04 10.31
C ILE A 71 -1.89 -6.46 10.90
N PHE A 72 -1.08 -6.67 11.93
CA PHE A 72 -1.09 -7.94 12.66
C PHE A 72 -1.29 -7.70 14.15
N ASP A 73 -2.06 -8.56 14.81
CA ASP A 73 -2.31 -8.48 16.26
C ASP A 73 -1.47 -9.49 17.07
N ARG A 74 -0.54 -10.21 16.43
CA ARG A 74 0.29 -11.23 17.11
C ARG A 74 1.22 -10.70 18.21
N GLY A 75 1.46 -9.39 18.26
CA GLY A 75 2.16 -8.72 19.34
C GLY A 75 1.24 -8.12 20.39
N VAL A 76 -0.07 -8.03 20.12
CA VAL A 76 -1.07 -7.44 21.02
C VAL A 76 -1.55 -8.48 22.00
N THR A 77 -1.15 -8.35 23.27
CA THR A 77 -1.50 -9.34 24.30
C THR A 77 -2.96 -9.20 24.75
N ASP A 78 -3.49 -7.97 24.75
CA ASP A 78 -4.87 -7.67 25.09
C ASP A 78 -5.52 -6.85 23.97
N PRO A 79 -6.34 -7.47 23.09
CA PRO A 79 -7.06 -6.78 22.03
C PRO A 79 -7.95 -5.61 22.49
N SER A 80 -8.35 -5.56 23.77
CA SER A 80 -9.23 -4.49 24.25
C SER A 80 -8.58 -3.10 24.22
N VAL A 81 -7.24 -3.03 24.16
CA VAL A 81 -6.49 -1.76 24.15
C VAL A 81 -6.77 -0.91 22.90
N TYR A 82 -7.24 -1.51 21.80
CA TYR A 82 -7.55 -0.79 20.57
C TYR A 82 -9.05 -0.67 20.29
N ALA A 83 -9.90 -1.08 21.23
CA ALA A 83 -11.34 -0.99 21.09
C ALA A 83 -11.79 0.47 20.94
N GLY A 84 -12.59 0.75 19.89
CA GLY A 84 -13.05 2.11 19.57
C GLY A 84 -12.10 2.94 18.69
N HIS A 85 -10.85 2.49 18.52
CA HIS A 85 -9.85 3.15 17.67
C HIS A 85 -9.58 2.37 16.38
N VAL A 86 -9.40 1.05 16.51
CA VAL A 86 -9.21 0.13 15.40
C VAL A 86 -10.56 -0.44 14.95
N TYR A 87 -10.75 -0.57 13.64
CA TYR A 87 -11.99 -1.10 13.03
C TYR A 87 -11.74 -2.34 12.18
N TYR A 88 -10.47 -2.65 11.90
CA TYR A 88 -10.08 -3.77 11.05
C TYR A 88 -8.69 -4.29 11.43
N VAL A 89 -8.52 -5.61 11.42
CA VAL A 89 -7.23 -6.28 11.64
C VAL A 89 -6.90 -7.17 10.43
N TRP A 90 -5.87 -6.80 9.64
CA TRP A 90 -5.51 -7.44 8.37
C TRP A 90 -5.08 -8.92 8.50
N GLY A 91 -4.35 -9.25 9.56
CA GLY A 91 -3.95 -10.62 9.87
C GLY A 91 -4.15 -10.88 11.35
N SER A 92 -5.40 -11.10 11.72
CA SER A 92 -5.77 -11.40 13.10
C SER A 92 -5.44 -12.84 13.50
N LEU A 93 -5.08 -13.04 14.77
CA LEU A 93 -4.89 -14.36 15.37
C LEU A 93 -6.20 -15.09 15.65
N SER A 94 -7.30 -14.35 15.83
CA SER A 94 -8.62 -14.88 16.16
C SER A 94 -9.73 -14.16 15.38
N PRO A 95 -10.79 -14.87 14.94
CA PRO A 95 -11.98 -14.22 14.38
C PRO A 95 -12.82 -13.51 15.46
N GLN A 96 -12.63 -13.83 16.75
CA GLN A 96 -13.25 -13.11 17.85
C GLN A 96 -12.42 -11.87 18.17
N GLN A 97 -12.94 -10.72 17.77
CA GLN A 97 -12.32 -9.41 17.95
C GLN A 97 -13.17 -8.55 18.89
N PRO A 98 -12.62 -7.45 19.45
CA PRO A 98 -13.41 -6.47 20.19
C PRO A 98 -14.61 -5.98 19.37
N GLN A 99 -15.65 -5.51 20.07
CA GLN A 99 -16.85 -5.01 19.40
C GLN A 99 -16.52 -3.88 18.41
N GLY A 100 -17.03 -4.01 17.18
CA GLY A 100 -16.80 -3.04 16.11
C GLY A 100 -15.53 -3.30 15.27
N VAL A 101 -14.70 -4.26 15.66
CA VAL A 101 -13.49 -4.65 14.92
C VAL A 101 -13.79 -5.86 14.04
N VAL A 102 -13.38 -5.80 12.77
CA VAL A 102 -13.44 -6.94 11.86
C VAL A 102 -12.04 -7.53 11.69
N GLY A 103 -11.85 -8.78 12.10
CA GLY A 103 -10.61 -9.52 11.87
C GLY A 103 -10.65 -10.33 10.57
N SER A 104 -9.54 -10.35 9.83
CA SER A 104 -9.36 -11.22 8.66
C SER A 104 -8.34 -12.33 8.91
N TYR A 105 -8.54 -13.43 8.19
CA TYR A 105 -7.55 -14.50 8.09
C TYR A 105 -6.52 -14.17 7.01
N TYR A 106 -5.25 -14.21 7.37
CA TYR A 106 -4.15 -13.86 6.48
C TYR A 106 -3.69 -15.04 5.61
N MET A 107 -3.54 -14.80 4.32
CA MET A 107 -2.84 -15.65 3.36
C MET A 107 -2.07 -14.78 2.35
N THR A 108 -1.19 -15.40 1.57
CA THR A 108 -0.46 -14.69 0.51
C THR A 108 -0.92 -15.14 -0.87
N ALA A 109 -0.75 -14.28 -1.87
CA ALA A 109 -0.91 -14.63 -3.25
C ALA A 109 0.15 -15.63 -3.73
N PHE A 110 -0.22 -16.39 -4.76
CA PHE A 110 0.68 -17.21 -5.61
C PHE A 110 1.56 -18.25 -4.91
N ARG A 111 1.34 -18.55 -3.62
CA ARG A 111 2.08 -19.56 -2.87
C ARG A 111 1.32 -20.07 -1.65
N ASN A 112 1.76 -21.21 -1.11
CA ASN A 112 1.08 -21.91 -0.02
C ASN A 112 1.17 -21.27 1.38
N ALA A 113 1.50 -19.98 1.53
CA ALA A 113 1.53 -19.35 2.85
C ALA A 113 0.09 -19.10 3.39
N PRO A 114 -0.15 -19.27 4.70
CA PRO A 114 0.85 -19.44 5.77
C PRO A 114 1.24 -20.91 6.06
N LEU A 115 0.77 -21.88 5.27
CA LEU A 115 0.92 -23.31 5.55
C LEU A 115 2.32 -23.83 5.25
N ARG A 116 3.15 -23.98 6.29
CA ARG A 116 4.52 -24.51 6.17
C ARG A 116 4.63 -26.02 6.01
N THR A 117 3.51 -26.75 6.14
CA THR A 117 3.46 -28.21 6.02
C THR A 117 3.67 -28.70 4.59
N TYR A 118 3.37 -27.86 3.59
CA TYR A 118 3.50 -28.17 2.17
C TYR A 118 4.80 -27.56 1.63
N THR A 119 5.87 -28.35 1.63
CA THR A 119 7.20 -27.90 1.17
C THR A 119 7.32 -27.98 -0.35
N TYR A 120 8.36 -27.36 -0.91
CA TYR A 120 8.73 -27.54 -2.32
C TYR A 120 8.80 -29.01 -2.72
N ASP A 121 9.47 -29.84 -1.93
CA ASP A 121 9.60 -31.27 -2.22
C ASP A 121 8.26 -32.00 -2.19
N TRP A 122 7.34 -31.58 -1.31
CA TRP A 122 5.99 -32.12 -1.29
C TRP A 122 5.26 -31.79 -2.59
N PHE A 123 5.28 -30.53 -3.04
CA PHE A 123 4.65 -30.16 -4.32
C PHE A 123 5.32 -30.86 -5.50
N ARG A 124 6.66 -30.89 -5.55
CA ARG A 124 7.40 -31.56 -6.63
C ARG A 124 7.07 -33.06 -6.72
N THR A 125 6.76 -33.69 -5.60
CA THR A 125 6.43 -35.12 -5.54
C THR A 125 4.96 -35.40 -5.85
N ASN A 126 4.05 -34.57 -5.33
CA ASN A 126 2.61 -34.86 -5.37
C ASN A 126 1.86 -34.08 -6.46
N HIS A 127 2.34 -32.88 -6.80
CA HIS A 127 1.71 -31.95 -7.73
C HIS A 127 2.77 -31.16 -8.54
N PRO A 128 3.64 -31.85 -9.31
CA PRO A 128 4.70 -31.16 -10.06
C PRO A 128 4.16 -30.16 -11.09
N THR A 129 2.93 -30.33 -11.55
CA THR A 129 2.25 -29.46 -12.51
C THR A 129 1.71 -28.16 -11.92
N TRP A 130 1.81 -27.98 -10.59
CA TRP A 130 1.33 -26.78 -9.92
C TRP A 130 2.42 -25.73 -9.73
N ILE A 131 3.69 -26.08 -9.93
CA ILE A 131 4.82 -25.22 -9.56
C ILE A 131 5.15 -24.27 -10.71
N GLU A 132 5.27 -23.00 -10.38
CA GLU A 132 5.68 -21.95 -11.30
C GLU A 132 7.20 -21.76 -11.30
N TYR A 133 7.76 -21.66 -12.50
CA TYR A 133 9.20 -21.54 -12.74
C TYR A 133 9.54 -20.25 -13.48
N THR A 134 10.80 -19.85 -13.35
CA THR A 134 11.38 -18.77 -14.16
C THR A 134 11.68 -19.25 -15.59
N ALA A 135 12.07 -18.32 -16.47
CA ALA A 135 12.36 -18.62 -17.88
C ALA A 135 13.49 -19.65 -18.11
N ASP A 136 14.32 -19.92 -17.09
CA ASP A 136 15.33 -21.00 -17.14
C ASP A 136 14.73 -22.42 -17.02
N ARG A 137 13.41 -22.50 -16.75
CA ARG A 137 12.61 -23.73 -16.62
C ARG A 137 13.07 -24.70 -15.53
N THR A 138 13.92 -24.24 -14.61
CA THR A 138 14.49 -25.11 -13.56
C THR A 138 14.43 -24.47 -12.18
N THR A 139 14.53 -23.14 -12.10
CA THR A 139 14.41 -22.37 -10.88
C THR A 139 12.96 -22.00 -10.64
N PRO A 140 12.33 -22.41 -9.51
CA PRO A 140 11.00 -21.93 -9.16
C PRO A 140 11.00 -20.41 -8.98
N ALA A 141 9.90 -19.75 -9.32
CA ALA A 141 9.74 -18.29 -9.24
C ALA A 141 9.57 -17.80 -7.78
N TRP A 142 10.61 -17.96 -6.95
CA TRP A 142 10.57 -17.62 -5.53
C TRP A 142 10.41 -16.12 -5.27
N GLU A 143 9.29 -15.72 -4.68
CA GLU A 143 9.13 -14.33 -4.22
C GLU A 143 10.14 -13.97 -3.13
N PHE A 144 10.82 -12.83 -3.27
CA PHE A 144 11.83 -12.32 -2.33
C PHE A 144 12.96 -13.31 -1.98
N GLY A 145 13.18 -14.33 -2.82
CA GLY A 145 14.10 -15.43 -2.52
C GLY A 145 13.65 -16.34 -1.37
N ASN A 146 12.38 -16.25 -0.94
CA ASN A 146 11.83 -17.06 0.15
C ASN A 146 11.46 -18.47 -0.33
N GLN A 147 12.30 -19.46 0.02
CA GLN A 147 12.11 -20.86 -0.36
C GLN A 147 11.20 -21.66 0.60
N VAL A 148 10.54 -21.00 1.55
CA VAL A 148 9.61 -21.65 2.50
C VAL A 148 8.25 -21.93 1.85
N TYR A 149 7.80 -21.06 0.95
CA TYR A 149 6.48 -21.14 0.33
C TYR A 149 6.62 -21.24 -1.19
N THR A 150 6.20 -22.38 -1.73
CA THR A 150 6.32 -22.77 -3.14
C THR A 150 5.48 -21.87 -4.03
N PRO A 151 6.03 -21.30 -5.11
CA PRO A 151 5.24 -20.56 -6.10
C PRO A 151 4.31 -21.51 -6.85
N LEU A 152 3.03 -21.15 -6.92
CA LEU A 152 1.95 -21.98 -7.46
C LEU A 152 1.26 -21.29 -8.65
N ASP A 153 0.96 -22.06 -9.69
CA ASP A 153 0.15 -21.63 -10.84
C ASP A 153 -1.31 -21.48 -10.40
N VAL A 154 -1.74 -20.25 -10.18
CA VAL A 154 -3.12 -19.97 -9.76
C VAL A 154 -4.10 -19.90 -10.94
N ALA A 155 -3.67 -20.14 -12.18
CA ALA A 155 -4.59 -20.45 -13.29
C ALA A 155 -5.01 -21.93 -13.29
N ASN A 156 -4.20 -22.81 -12.69
CA ASN A 156 -4.53 -24.22 -12.55
C ASN A 156 -5.80 -24.40 -11.67
N PRO A 157 -6.88 -25.02 -12.21
CA PRO A 157 -8.11 -25.23 -11.46
C PRO A 157 -7.95 -26.06 -10.18
N GLU A 158 -6.99 -27.01 -10.17
CA GLU A 158 -6.73 -27.82 -8.98
C GLU A 158 -6.06 -27.00 -7.87
N VAL A 159 -5.14 -26.11 -8.23
CA VAL A 159 -4.53 -25.16 -7.28
C VAL A 159 -5.59 -24.24 -6.69
N ARG A 160 -6.47 -23.68 -7.55
CA ARG A 160 -7.61 -22.86 -7.13
C ARG A 160 -8.52 -23.58 -6.14
N GLN A 161 -8.86 -24.83 -6.42
CA GLN A 161 -9.67 -25.65 -5.52
C GLN A 161 -8.92 -25.91 -4.21
N TRP A 162 -7.63 -26.23 -4.27
CA TRP A 162 -6.79 -26.49 -3.11
C TRP A 162 -6.69 -25.29 -2.16
N TYR A 163 -6.56 -24.06 -2.68
CA TYR A 163 -6.62 -22.85 -1.85
C TYR A 163 -7.91 -22.79 -1.05
N PHE A 164 -9.04 -23.07 -1.70
CA PHE A 164 -10.33 -23.06 -1.03
C PHE A 164 -10.42 -24.14 0.04
N THR A 165 -10.15 -25.39 -0.31
CA THR A 165 -10.35 -26.51 0.63
C THR A 165 -9.34 -26.54 1.77
N THR A 166 -8.11 -26.05 1.53
CA THR A 166 -6.99 -26.25 2.45
C THR A 166 -6.70 -25.01 3.29
N ILE A 167 -6.98 -23.81 2.79
CA ILE A 167 -6.68 -22.54 3.46
C ILE A 167 -7.96 -21.79 3.83
N ILE A 168 -8.81 -21.50 2.85
CA ILE A 168 -9.92 -20.55 3.01
C ILE A 168 -11.10 -21.15 3.77
N GLU A 169 -11.57 -22.34 3.39
CA GLU A 169 -12.73 -22.99 4.01
C GLU A 169 -12.48 -23.31 5.50
N PRO A 170 -11.31 -23.81 5.91
CA PRO A 170 -10.98 -23.94 7.33
C PRO A 170 -11.02 -22.61 8.08
N ALA A 171 -10.56 -21.51 7.48
CA ALA A 171 -10.62 -20.19 8.10
C ALA A 171 -12.08 -19.69 8.26
N ILE A 172 -12.91 -19.85 7.23
CA ILE A 172 -14.34 -19.50 7.29
C ILE A 172 -15.04 -20.36 8.35
N ALA A 173 -14.74 -21.66 8.42
CA ALA A 173 -15.28 -22.58 9.42
C ALA A 173 -14.85 -22.21 10.84
N ALA A 174 -13.65 -21.66 11.02
CA ALA A 174 -13.18 -21.12 12.30
C ALA A 174 -13.90 -19.82 12.71
N GLY A 175 -14.63 -19.17 11.80
CA GLY A 175 -15.47 -18.01 12.05
C GLY A 175 -15.04 -16.72 11.35
N TYR A 176 -13.93 -16.74 10.60
CA TYR A 176 -13.50 -15.57 9.83
C TYR A 176 -14.53 -15.20 8.76
N LYS A 177 -14.78 -13.89 8.62
CA LYS A 177 -15.68 -13.33 7.60
C LYS A 177 -14.97 -12.57 6.49
N VAL A 178 -13.65 -12.40 6.65
CA VAL A 178 -12.80 -11.73 5.68
C VAL A 178 -11.54 -12.58 5.50
N ILE A 179 -11.12 -12.77 4.26
CA ILE A 179 -9.84 -13.36 3.90
C ILE A 179 -8.95 -12.25 3.34
N ALA A 180 -7.85 -11.98 4.03
CA ALA A 180 -6.85 -11.03 3.60
C ALA A 180 -5.78 -11.74 2.76
N VAL A 181 -5.61 -11.26 1.53
CA VAL A 181 -4.67 -11.79 0.55
C VAL A 181 -3.58 -10.77 0.34
N ASP A 182 -2.40 -11.13 0.82
CA ASP A 182 -1.21 -10.30 0.81
C ASP A 182 -0.33 -10.56 -0.41
N ASN A 183 0.61 -9.66 -0.68
CA ASN A 183 1.59 -9.76 -1.77
C ASN A 183 0.97 -9.88 -3.17
N ILE A 184 -0.10 -9.13 -3.46
CA ILE A 184 -0.65 -9.10 -4.81
C ILE A 184 0.21 -8.15 -5.65
N GLY A 185 1.23 -8.70 -6.30
CA GLY A 185 2.01 -8.02 -7.32
C GLY A 185 1.29 -8.07 -8.67
N LEU A 186 0.96 -6.92 -9.24
CA LEU A 186 0.43 -6.85 -10.60
C LEU A 186 1.53 -6.90 -11.65
N ARG A 187 2.77 -6.58 -11.30
CA ARG A 187 3.95 -6.76 -12.15
C ARG A 187 4.53 -8.15 -11.95
N ASN A 188 5.17 -8.68 -12.98
CA ASN A 188 5.87 -9.96 -12.91
C ASN A 188 7.28 -9.82 -12.30
N ASP A 189 7.39 -9.15 -11.15
CA ASP A 189 8.69 -8.80 -10.55
C ASP A 189 9.51 -10.05 -10.12
N PHE A 190 8.84 -11.18 -9.95
CA PHE A 190 9.46 -12.47 -9.59
C PHE A 190 9.69 -13.40 -10.77
N LYS A 191 9.50 -12.90 -12.00
CA LYS A 191 9.85 -13.57 -13.26
C LYS A 191 9.18 -14.93 -13.43
N MET A 192 7.91 -15.05 -13.01
CA MET A 192 7.07 -16.20 -13.31
C MET A 192 6.97 -16.33 -14.83
N SER A 193 7.23 -17.52 -15.39
CA SER A 193 7.31 -17.70 -16.83
C SER A 193 6.45 -18.86 -17.33
N GLY A 194 6.30 -19.90 -16.52
CA GLY A 194 5.48 -21.05 -16.84
C GLY A 194 5.66 -22.23 -15.90
N HIS A 195 4.98 -23.32 -16.23
CA HIS A 195 5.00 -24.58 -15.49
C HIS A 195 5.23 -25.78 -16.42
N TYR A 196 5.28 -26.98 -15.84
CA TYR A 196 5.32 -28.23 -16.58
C TYR A 196 3.94 -28.91 -16.58
N ASP A 197 3.48 -29.40 -17.73
CA ASP A 197 2.26 -30.19 -17.81
C ASP A 197 2.44 -31.61 -17.25
N ALA A 198 1.37 -32.41 -17.28
CA ALA A 198 1.37 -33.78 -16.75
C ALA A 198 2.31 -34.74 -17.50
N ASP A 199 2.65 -34.43 -18.76
CA ASP A 199 3.58 -35.20 -19.58
C ASP A 199 5.03 -34.72 -19.43
N GLY A 200 5.26 -33.68 -18.63
CA GLY A 200 6.56 -33.07 -18.39
C GLY A 200 6.99 -32.11 -19.50
N ASN A 201 6.07 -31.64 -20.34
CA ASN A 201 6.36 -30.59 -21.32
C ASN A 201 6.25 -29.20 -20.67
N TRP A 202 7.11 -28.29 -21.11
CA TRP A 202 7.06 -26.89 -20.67
C TRP A 202 5.85 -26.16 -21.28
N VAL A 203 5.08 -25.49 -20.43
CA VAL A 203 3.97 -24.61 -20.81
C VAL A 203 4.39 -23.16 -20.53
N GLN A 204 4.66 -22.41 -21.59
CA GLN A 204 4.96 -20.98 -21.50
C GLN A 204 3.69 -20.18 -21.19
N GLN A 205 3.68 -19.42 -20.10
CA GLN A 205 2.55 -18.55 -19.73
C GLN A 205 2.89 -17.06 -19.90
N PHE A 206 4.08 -16.64 -19.48
CA PHE A 206 4.48 -15.23 -19.46
C PHE A 206 5.92 -15.06 -19.93
N SER A 207 6.24 -13.90 -20.48
CA SER A 207 7.62 -13.44 -20.63
C SER A 207 8.27 -13.12 -19.28
N ASP A 208 9.58 -12.91 -19.26
CA ASP A 208 10.32 -12.43 -18.07
C ASP A 208 10.25 -10.90 -17.89
N ASP A 209 9.45 -10.22 -18.72
CA ASP A 209 9.17 -8.79 -18.63
C ASP A 209 8.23 -8.53 -17.42
N PRO A 210 8.62 -7.66 -16.47
CA PRO A 210 7.75 -7.23 -15.39
C PRO A 210 6.41 -6.63 -15.86
N ASP A 211 6.40 -6.05 -17.07
CA ASP A 211 5.25 -5.35 -17.65
C ASP A 211 4.44 -6.22 -18.63
N ASP A 212 4.58 -7.55 -18.56
CA ASP A 212 3.81 -8.48 -19.38
C ASP A 212 2.29 -8.32 -19.14
N ALA A 213 1.57 -7.82 -20.13
CA ALA A 213 0.13 -7.62 -20.06
C ALA A 213 -0.65 -8.92 -19.82
N THR A 214 -0.12 -10.08 -20.23
CA THR A 214 -0.71 -11.40 -19.97
C THR A 214 -0.68 -11.72 -18.48
N PHE A 215 0.37 -11.28 -17.77
CA PHE A 215 0.46 -11.41 -16.32
C PHE A 215 -0.57 -10.54 -15.61
N PHE A 216 -0.84 -9.32 -16.12
CA PHE A 216 -1.90 -8.45 -15.58
C PHE A 216 -3.27 -9.13 -15.63
N ASP A 217 -3.59 -9.78 -16.75
CA ASP A 217 -4.84 -10.51 -16.93
C ASP A 217 -4.92 -11.75 -16.03
N TYR A 218 -3.82 -12.50 -15.90
CA TYR A 218 -3.70 -13.66 -15.00
C TYR A 218 -3.99 -13.30 -13.55
N VAL A 219 -3.36 -12.24 -13.02
CA VAL A 219 -3.61 -11.80 -11.64
C VAL A 219 -5.05 -11.36 -11.46
N ASN A 220 -5.58 -10.54 -12.37
CA ASN A 220 -6.96 -10.05 -12.27
C ASN A 220 -8.02 -11.16 -12.39
N ASP A 221 -7.78 -12.19 -13.22
CA ASP A 221 -8.66 -13.37 -13.30
C ASP A 221 -8.67 -14.13 -11.97
N TRP A 222 -7.50 -14.36 -11.37
CA TRP A 222 -7.41 -15.02 -10.07
C TRP A 222 -8.10 -14.22 -8.94
N LEU A 223 -7.92 -12.89 -8.89
CA LEU A 223 -8.63 -12.05 -7.93
C LEU A 223 -10.15 -12.11 -8.12
N SER A 224 -10.62 -12.14 -9.37
CA SER A 224 -12.04 -12.28 -9.70
C SER A 224 -12.58 -13.63 -9.24
N TYR A 225 -11.84 -14.71 -9.48
CA TYR A 225 -12.16 -16.06 -9.01
C TYR A 225 -12.25 -16.13 -7.48
N LEU A 226 -11.26 -15.58 -6.78
CA LEU A 226 -11.25 -15.53 -5.32
C LEU A 226 -12.42 -14.74 -4.77
N SER A 227 -12.65 -13.51 -5.27
CA SER A 227 -13.74 -12.64 -4.84
C SER A 227 -15.10 -13.34 -5.00
N GLY A 228 -15.37 -13.90 -6.18
CA GLY A 228 -16.60 -14.65 -6.42
C GLY A 228 -16.78 -15.88 -5.53
N GLY A 229 -15.69 -16.65 -5.31
CA GLY A 229 -15.73 -17.83 -4.45
C GLY A 229 -15.91 -17.51 -2.96
N LEU A 230 -15.39 -16.36 -2.50
CA LEU A 230 -15.59 -15.85 -1.15
C LEU A 230 -17.02 -15.35 -0.94
N HIS A 231 -17.56 -14.57 -1.89
CA HIS A 231 -18.94 -14.07 -1.83
C HIS A 231 -19.95 -15.22 -1.80
N ALA A 232 -19.72 -16.28 -2.58
CA ALA A 232 -20.55 -17.48 -2.55
C ALA A 232 -20.59 -18.19 -1.18
N ARG A 233 -19.59 -17.92 -0.32
CA ARG A 233 -19.48 -18.43 1.05
C ARG A 233 -19.85 -17.38 2.12
N GLY A 234 -20.35 -16.22 1.72
CA GLY A 234 -20.68 -15.11 2.62
C GLY A 234 -19.45 -14.48 3.31
N ALA A 235 -18.29 -14.56 2.67
CA ALA A 235 -17.05 -13.96 3.13
C ALA A 235 -16.59 -12.86 2.15
N ALA A 236 -15.85 -11.88 2.66
CA ALA A 236 -15.26 -10.80 1.87
C ALA A 236 -13.78 -11.06 1.55
N GLY A 237 -13.31 -10.52 0.43
CA GLY A 237 -11.89 -10.49 0.05
C GLY A 237 -11.25 -9.14 0.35
N ALA A 238 -10.19 -9.14 1.16
CA ALA A 238 -9.35 -7.97 1.40
C ALA A 238 -8.01 -8.15 0.69
N PHE A 239 -7.65 -7.25 -0.22
CA PHE A 239 -6.52 -7.46 -1.15
C PHE A 239 -5.47 -6.35 -0.98
N ASN A 240 -4.21 -6.74 -0.71
CA ASN A 240 -3.07 -5.82 -0.63
C ASN A 240 -2.58 -5.55 -2.04
N ILE A 241 -3.13 -4.51 -2.64
CA ILE A 241 -2.81 -4.08 -4.00
C ILE A 241 -1.98 -2.82 -3.86
N THR A 242 -0.67 -3.04 -3.76
CA THR A 242 0.30 -2.00 -3.51
C THR A 242 0.45 -1.12 -4.75
N PHE A 243 0.07 0.16 -4.63
CA PHE A 243 0.31 1.13 -5.68
C PHE A 243 1.79 1.49 -5.70
N ASN A 244 2.46 1.35 -6.85
CA ASN A 244 3.92 1.43 -7.00
C ASN A 244 4.63 0.50 -6.00
N ALA A 245 4.59 -0.81 -6.24
CA ALA A 245 5.06 -1.87 -5.35
C ALA A 245 6.50 -1.65 -4.84
N SER A 246 6.62 -0.85 -3.79
CA SER A 246 7.87 -0.49 -3.14
C SER A 246 8.24 -1.57 -2.13
N LEU A 247 8.69 -2.67 -2.71
CA LEU A 247 9.93 -3.27 -2.21
C LEU A 247 11.03 -3.21 -3.27
N HIS A 248 10.73 -3.07 -4.57
CA HIS A 248 11.76 -3.10 -5.62
C HIS A 248 11.50 -2.27 -6.89
N ASP A 249 10.44 -1.46 -6.93
CA ASP A 249 10.10 -0.76 -8.18
C ASP A 249 10.98 0.48 -8.43
N PHE A 250 12.18 0.24 -8.97
CA PHE A 250 13.00 1.28 -9.61
C PHE A 250 12.31 1.87 -10.86
N SER A 251 11.22 1.25 -11.32
CA SER A 251 10.51 1.59 -12.54
C SER A 251 9.08 1.98 -12.23
N GLN A 252 8.85 3.18 -11.70
CA GLN A 252 7.52 3.76 -11.49
C GLN A 252 6.64 3.63 -12.76
N ASP A 253 5.95 2.49 -12.93
CA ASP A 253 5.18 2.23 -14.13
C ASP A 253 3.90 3.03 -14.06
N LYS A 254 3.74 3.86 -15.08
CA LYS A 254 2.63 4.80 -15.23
C LYS A 254 1.92 4.54 -16.54
N THR A 255 2.16 3.39 -17.17
CA THR A 255 1.47 2.99 -18.39
C THR A 255 -0.02 2.84 -18.09
N GLU A 256 -0.83 3.20 -19.08
CA GLU A 256 -2.29 3.11 -18.97
C GLU A 256 -2.74 1.65 -18.77
N ALA A 257 -1.98 0.68 -19.30
CA ALA A 257 -2.25 -0.75 -19.11
C ALA A 257 -2.12 -1.16 -17.63
N TRP A 258 -1.00 -0.82 -16.99
CA TRP A 258 -0.79 -1.11 -15.57
C TRP A 258 -1.78 -0.37 -14.66
N LEU A 259 -2.06 0.91 -14.95
CA LEU A 259 -3.05 1.68 -14.20
C LEU A 259 -4.44 1.06 -14.30
N ASN A 260 -4.84 0.59 -15.48
CA ASN A 260 -6.13 -0.07 -15.65
C ASN A 260 -6.21 -1.45 -14.99
N ALA A 261 -5.12 -2.22 -15.02
CA ALA A 261 -5.00 -3.47 -14.27
C ALA A 261 -5.11 -3.22 -12.75
N THR A 262 -4.46 -2.17 -12.25
CA THR A 262 -4.52 -1.74 -10.85
C THR A 262 -5.93 -1.33 -10.44
N ARG A 263 -6.61 -0.49 -11.24
CA ARG A 263 -8.00 -0.12 -10.99
C ARG A 263 -8.93 -1.34 -10.98
N LYS A 264 -8.73 -2.30 -11.89
CA LYS A 264 -9.53 -3.53 -11.94
C LYS A 264 -9.32 -4.40 -10.70
N ALA A 265 -8.07 -4.56 -10.25
CA ALA A 265 -7.75 -5.29 -9.03
C ALA A 265 -8.41 -4.62 -7.80
N ILE A 266 -8.27 -3.29 -7.68
CA ILE A 266 -8.88 -2.54 -6.56
C ILE A 266 -10.39 -2.64 -6.63
N ALA A 267 -11.00 -2.51 -7.81
CA ALA A 267 -12.45 -2.63 -7.98
C ALA A 267 -12.96 -4.01 -7.53
N THR A 268 -12.18 -5.07 -7.75
CA THR A 268 -12.52 -6.47 -7.45
C THR A 268 -12.48 -6.81 -5.95
N SER A 269 -11.69 -6.08 -5.14
CA SER A 269 -11.62 -6.28 -3.70
C SER A 269 -12.84 -5.74 -2.96
N ASP A 270 -13.18 -6.32 -1.80
CA ASP A 270 -14.16 -5.71 -0.89
C ASP A 270 -13.50 -4.70 0.05
N ILE A 271 -12.25 -4.97 0.42
CA ILE A 271 -11.37 -4.09 1.18
C ILE A 271 -10.05 -3.96 0.41
N TRP A 272 -9.62 -2.73 0.13
CA TRP A 272 -8.33 -2.49 -0.49
C TRP A 272 -7.30 -2.10 0.56
N LEU A 273 -6.18 -2.80 0.63
CA LEU A 273 -5.00 -2.33 1.37
C LEU A 273 -3.94 -1.81 0.40
N ASN A 274 -3.36 -0.66 0.75
CA ASN A 274 -2.16 -0.12 0.10
C ASN A 274 -1.04 0.01 1.14
N GLU A 275 -0.01 -0.83 1.04
CA GLU A 275 1.10 -0.91 2.01
C GLU A 275 2.08 0.28 1.97
N GLN A 276 2.00 1.10 0.92
CA GLN A 276 2.93 2.23 0.76
C GLN A 276 2.52 3.48 1.53
N GLY A 277 1.22 3.76 1.55
CA GLY A 277 0.69 5.03 2.05
C GLY A 277 1.50 6.23 1.54
N PHE A 278 1.64 7.24 2.37
CA PHE A 278 2.36 8.46 2.01
C PHE A 278 3.82 8.49 2.53
N THR A 279 4.39 7.34 2.88
CA THR A 279 5.77 7.21 3.45
C THR A 279 6.64 6.09 2.82
N VAL A 280 6.10 5.20 1.98
CA VAL A 280 6.77 4.32 1.00
C VAL A 280 8.03 3.57 1.51
N HIS A 281 8.04 3.04 2.74
CA HIS A 281 9.20 2.28 3.27
C HIS A 281 10.57 2.98 3.10
N ARG A 282 10.58 4.30 2.92
CA ARG A 282 11.76 5.07 2.53
C ARG A 282 11.90 6.29 3.44
N PRO A 283 13.12 6.86 3.56
CA PRO A 283 13.34 8.01 4.42
C PRO A 283 12.44 9.20 4.08
N GLU A 284 12.11 9.38 2.81
CA GLU A 284 11.34 10.50 2.28
C GLU A 284 9.86 10.19 2.11
N ASN A 285 9.01 11.15 2.47
CA ASN A 285 7.59 11.10 2.18
C ASN A 285 7.29 11.06 0.67
N VAL A 286 6.07 10.64 0.34
CA VAL A 286 5.56 10.68 -1.04
C VAL A 286 5.23 12.11 -1.43
N THR A 287 5.85 12.61 -2.50
CA THR A 287 5.73 14.01 -2.95
C THR A 287 5.53 14.10 -4.47
N ASP A 288 5.27 15.30 -4.97
CA ASP A 288 5.13 15.66 -6.38
C ASP A 288 4.14 14.79 -7.17
N ASP A 289 4.55 14.25 -8.32
CA ASP A 289 3.70 13.45 -9.21
C ASP A 289 3.29 12.13 -8.56
N GLU A 290 4.16 11.52 -7.77
CA GLU A 290 3.87 10.28 -7.05
C GLU A 290 2.74 10.49 -6.04
N TRP A 291 2.81 11.60 -5.31
CA TRP A 291 1.74 12.02 -4.39
C TRP A 291 0.43 12.23 -5.13
N SER A 292 0.47 12.95 -6.25
CA SER A 292 -0.73 13.30 -7.01
C SER A 292 -1.43 12.06 -7.57
N MET A 293 -0.68 11.11 -8.15
CA MET A 293 -1.26 9.87 -8.67
C MET A 293 -1.86 9.00 -7.56
N MET A 294 -1.17 8.86 -6.44
CA MET A 294 -1.68 8.07 -5.31
C MET A 294 -2.93 8.70 -4.70
N TYR A 295 -2.90 10.02 -4.51
CA TYR A 295 -4.03 10.79 -4.03
C TYR A 295 -5.23 10.62 -4.96
N ASP A 296 -5.04 10.79 -6.27
CA ASP A 296 -6.12 10.66 -7.25
C ASP A 296 -6.69 9.24 -7.29
N LEU A 297 -5.85 8.21 -7.20
CA LEU A 297 -6.30 6.81 -7.15
C LEU A 297 -7.11 6.51 -5.88
N ILE A 298 -6.65 6.95 -4.71
CA ILE A 298 -7.40 6.82 -3.45
C ILE A 298 -8.76 7.53 -3.58
N ARG A 299 -8.78 8.72 -4.17
CA ARG A 299 -10.01 9.50 -4.38
C ARG A 299 -10.95 8.85 -5.40
N GLU A 300 -10.44 8.15 -6.40
CA GLU A 300 -11.23 7.36 -7.36
C GLU A 300 -12.03 6.28 -6.63
N PHE A 301 -11.43 5.63 -5.64
CA PHE A 301 -12.04 4.55 -4.84
C PHE A 301 -12.57 5.00 -3.48
N ARG A 302 -12.81 6.29 -3.25
CA ARG A 302 -13.16 6.85 -1.93
C ARG A 302 -14.35 6.20 -1.21
N CYS A 303 -15.23 5.49 -1.92
CA CYS A 303 -16.39 4.81 -1.35
C CYS A 303 -16.14 3.34 -1.01
N LYS A 304 -14.93 2.85 -1.24
CA LYS A 304 -14.49 1.49 -0.93
C LYS A 304 -13.86 1.45 0.46
N PRO A 305 -14.16 0.45 1.31
CA PRO A 305 -13.37 0.19 2.49
C PRO A 305 -11.89 0.07 2.12
N MET A 306 -11.04 0.86 2.76
CA MET A 306 -9.62 0.87 2.43
C MET A 306 -8.76 1.01 3.68
N VAL A 307 -7.58 0.40 3.63
CA VAL A 307 -6.53 0.51 4.64
C VAL A 307 -5.32 1.12 3.95
N ILE A 308 -4.97 2.34 4.37
CA ILE A 308 -3.75 2.99 3.89
C ILE A 308 -2.68 2.83 4.97
N ASP A 309 -1.72 1.95 4.71
CA ASP A 309 -0.67 1.63 5.65
C ASP A 309 0.55 2.52 5.40
N ASN A 310 0.94 3.28 6.42
CA ASN A 310 2.01 4.26 6.36
C ASN A 310 3.15 3.77 7.24
N LYS A 311 4.11 3.11 6.61
CA LYS A 311 5.32 2.66 7.28
C LYS A 311 6.34 3.78 7.39
N LEU A 312 6.64 4.20 8.60
CA LEU A 312 7.64 5.20 8.92
C LEU A 312 9.05 4.62 8.70
N PRO A 313 10.06 5.45 8.35
CA PRO A 313 11.42 5.00 8.06
C PRO A 313 12.23 4.63 9.32
N THR A 314 11.60 4.66 10.48
CA THR A 314 12.21 4.35 11.78
C THR A 314 11.83 2.95 12.24
N ASP A 315 12.59 2.39 13.19
CA ASP A 315 12.29 1.05 13.72
C ASP A 315 10.93 1.02 14.42
N THR A 316 10.62 2.08 15.17
CA THR A 316 9.38 2.25 15.91
C THR A 316 8.77 3.62 15.64
N TRP A 317 7.46 3.76 15.86
CA TRP A 317 6.72 4.97 15.53
C TRP A 317 7.18 6.22 16.32
N ASP A 318 7.60 6.02 17.56
CA ASP A 318 7.99 7.06 18.52
C ASP A 318 9.34 7.70 18.16
N GLN A 319 10.14 7.02 17.33
CA GLN A 319 11.40 7.54 16.78
C GLN A 319 11.20 8.48 15.59
N ALA A 320 10.07 8.38 14.88
CA ALA A 320 9.77 9.28 13.78
C ALA A 320 9.58 10.71 14.30
N SER A 321 9.85 11.72 13.46
CA SER A 321 9.65 13.10 13.89
C SER A 321 8.16 13.42 14.02
N PRO A 322 7.77 14.36 14.91
CA PRO A 322 6.40 14.85 15.00
C PRO A 322 5.83 15.32 13.65
N GLU A 323 6.66 15.97 12.82
CA GLU A 323 6.28 16.45 11.49
C GLU A 323 6.00 15.28 10.53
N GLN A 324 6.75 14.18 10.63
CA GLN A 324 6.51 13.00 9.80
C GLN A 324 5.23 12.26 10.19
N ARG A 325 4.93 12.14 11.49
CA ARG A 325 3.65 11.58 11.94
C ARG A 325 2.48 12.49 11.52
N GLN A 326 2.64 13.80 11.65
CA GLN A 326 1.63 14.75 11.22
C GLN A 326 1.41 14.77 9.71
N TRP A 327 2.47 14.57 8.90
CA TRP A 327 2.36 14.38 7.45
C TRP A 327 1.39 13.26 7.10
N VAL A 328 1.51 12.11 7.77
CA VAL A 328 0.61 10.97 7.56
C VAL A 328 -0.84 11.32 7.92
N VAL A 329 -1.06 11.89 9.11
CA VAL A 329 -2.42 12.23 9.58
C VAL A 329 -3.06 13.31 8.70
N ALA A 330 -2.30 14.31 8.27
CA ALA A 330 -2.78 15.36 7.37
C ALA A 330 -3.22 14.79 6.02
N ASN A 331 -2.44 13.88 5.43
CA ASN A 331 -2.83 13.19 4.20
C ASN A 331 -4.09 12.37 4.40
N TYR A 332 -4.18 11.58 5.48
CA TYR A 332 -5.39 10.84 5.82
C TYR A 332 -6.61 11.75 5.87
N LEU A 333 -6.58 12.83 6.65
CA LEU A 333 -7.69 13.78 6.71
C LEU A 333 -7.97 14.41 5.33
N LEU A 334 -6.97 14.62 4.49
CA LEU A 334 -7.19 15.19 3.17
C LEU A 334 -7.99 14.25 2.24
N TYR A 335 -7.62 12.97 2.14
CA TYR A 335 -8.28 12.04 1.22
C TYR A 335 -9.50 11.33 1.80
N ARG A 336 -9.58 11.19 3.13
CA ARG A 336 -10.55 10.34 3.84
C ARG A 336 -11.98 10.54 3.34
N GLU A 337 -12.66 9.47 3.01
CA GLU A 337 -14.11 9.43 3.04
C GLU A 337 -14.53 8.22 3.88
N ARG A 338 -15.84 8.03 4.06
CA ARG A 338 -16.29 6.75 4.62
C ARG A 338 -16.17 5.68 3.52
N PRO A 339 -15.55 4.51 3.78
CA PRO A 339 -15.05 3.96 5.04
C PRO A 339 -13.52 3.71 5.04
N THR A 340 -12.72 4.77 4.93
CA THR A 340 -11.24 4.67 4.95
C THR A 340 -10.69 4.51 6.37
N MET A 341 -9.66 3.68 6.50
CA MET A 341 -8.82 3.50 7.69
C MET A 341 -7.36 3.74 7.34
N MET A 342 -6.54 4.05 8.34
CA MET A 342 -5.08 4.14 8.18
C MET A 342 -4.33 3.32 9.21
N VAL A 343 -3.09 2.96 8.87
CA VAL A 343 -2.11 2.42 9.80
C VAL A 343 -0.91 3.36 9.83
N MET A 344 -0.28 3.50 10.99
CA MET A 344 1.02 4.15 11.16
C MET A 344 1.91 3.25 12.05
N THR A 345 3.02 2.80 11.50
CA THR A 345 3.95 1.88 12.17
C THR A 345 5.39 2.19 11.75
N GLY A 346 6.36 1.91 12.61
CA GLY A 346 7.75 1.74 12.20
C GLY A 346 8.01 0.39 11.52
N LEU A 347 9.29 0.11 11.24
CA LEU A 347 9.73 -1.11 10.55
C LEU A 347 9.59 -2.37 11.42
N LYS A 348 9.61 -2.25 12.75
CA LYS A 348 9.67 -3.37 13.71
C LYS A 348 8.45 -3.49 14.62
N ASP A 349 7.58 -2.49 14.69
CA ASP A 349 6.38 -2.50 15.54
C ASP A 349 5.08 -2.80 14.76
N TYR A 350 5.19 -3.26 13.51
CA TYR A 350 4.09 -3.61 12.60
C TYR A 350 3.04 -4.61 13.14
N ALA A 351 3.40 -5.37 14.17
CA ALA A 351 2.55 -6.37 14.82
C ALA A 351 2.10 -5.97 16.24
N GLN A 352 2.44 -4.75 16.67
CA GLN A 352 2.09 -4.18 17.96
C GLN A 352 0.95 -3.17 17.78
N TYR A 353 0.21 -2.90 18.85
CA TYR A 353 -0.68 -1.74 18.89
C TYR A 353 0.16 -0.50 19.23
N ASN A 354 0.08 0.51 18.38
CA ASN A 354 0.80 1.76 18.53
C ASN A 354 -0.18 2.86 18.95
N ASP A 355 -0.15 3.24 20.22
CA ASP A 355 -0.92 4.36 20.74
C ASP A 355 -0.23 5.69 20.39
N ILE A 356 -0.53 6.19 19.18
CA ILE A 356 0.10 7.36 18.58
C ILE A 356 -0.78 8.58 18.84
N PRO A 357 -0.34 9.59 19.63
CA PRO A 357 -1.18 10.73 20.02
C PRO A 357 -1.80 11.49 18.84
N GLU A 358 -1.09 11.59 17.72
CA GLU A 358 -1.61 12.27 16.53
C GLU A 358 -2.81 11.56 15.90
N LEU A 359 -3.05 10.27 16.19
CA LEU A 359 -4.20 9.51 15.73
C LEU A 359 -5.46 9.74 16.59
N ASP A 360 -5.36 10.44 17.72
CA ASP A 360 -6.52 10.80 18.54
C ASP A 360 -7.21 12.10 18.07
N VAL A 361 -6.66 12.76 17.03
CA VAL A 361 -7.25 13.99 16.53
C VAL A 361 -8.66 13.76 15.99
N ASP A 362 -9.57 14.63 16.41
CA ASP A 362 -10.91 14.72 15.84
C ASP A 362 -11.26 16.17 15.48
N LEU A 363 -11.18 16.47 14.18
CA LEU A 363 -11.60 17.76 13.63
C LEU A 363 -13.13 17.82 13.41
N GLY A 364 -13.87 16.76 13.73
CA GLY A 364 -15.29 16.59 13.40
C GLY A 364 -15.51 16.09 11.98
N ARG A 365 -16.70 16.38 11.42
CA ARG A 365 -17.05 15.98 10.05
C ARG A 365 -16.44 16.93 9.02
N PRO A 366 -16.12 16.45 7.81
CA PRO A 366 -15.69 17.33 6.73
C PRO A 366 -16.80 18.31 6.34
N VAL A 367 -16.45 19.59 6.23
CA VAL A 367 -17.36 20.66 5.78
C VAL A 367 -17.31 20.80 4.27
N THR A 368 -16.12 20.57 3.70
CA THR A 368 -15.88 20.59 2.26
C THR A 368 -15.21 19.29 1.80
N GLY A 369 -15.31 19.02 0.50
CA GLY A 369 -14.33 18.16 -0.15
C GLY A 369 -12.92 18.79 -0.08
N PRO A 370 -11.88 18.01 -0.38
CA PRO A 370 -10.54 18.53 -0.53
C PRO A 370 -10.47 19.50 -1.73
N ILE A 371 -9.74 20.59 -1.57
CA ILE A 371 -9.59 21.65 -2.57
C ILE A 371 -8.11 21.95 -2.80
N GLY A 372 -7.73 22.12 -4.06
CA GLY A 372 -6.47 22.78 -4.40
C GLY A 372 -6.57 24.27 -4.06
N HIS A 373 -5.57 24.80 -3.37
CA HIS A 373 -5.47 26.20 -2.98
C HIS A 373 -4.19 26.81 -3.56
N GLY A 374 -4.37 27.81 -4.42
CA GLY A 374 -3.27 28.43 -5.16
C GLY A 374 -2.58 27.41 -6.10
N THR A 375 -1.25 27.47 -6.15
CA THR A 375 -0.43 26.68 -7.09
C THR A 375 0.21 25.45 -6.46
N GLY A 376 -0.39 24.85 -5.42
CA GLY A 376 0.11 23.57 -4.91
C GLY A 376 -0.16 23.23 -3.45
N LEU A 377 -0.96 24.01 -2.70
CA LEU A 377 -1.46 23.53 -1.41
C LEU A 377 -2.76 22.76 -1.63
N TRP A 378 -2.98 21.74 -0.81
CA TRP A 378 -4.26 21.03 -0.73
C TRP A 378 -4.84 21.19 0.66
N LEU A 379 -6.12 21.56 0.73
CA LEU A 379 -6.79 21.84 2.00
C LEU A 379 -8.09 21.05 2.09
N ARG A 380 -8.48 20.75 3.32
CA ARG A 380 -9.84 20.33 3.61
C ARG A 380 -10.30 20.88 4.95
N SER A 381 -11.46 21.53 4.94
CA SER A 381 -12.08 22.09 6.14
C SER A 381 -12.96 21.07 6.84
N TYR A 382 -12.95 21.16 8.16
CA TYR A 382 -13.71 20.34 9.08
C TYR A 382 -14.45 21.24 10.08
N GLN A 383 -15.39 20.68 10.84
CA GLN A 383 -16.20 21.44 11.79
C GLN A 383 -15.37 22.17 12.86
N HIS A 384 -14.25 21.58 13.28
CA HIS A 384 -13.40 22.06 14.37
C HIS A 384 -11.97 22.36 13.93
N GLY A 385 -11.70 22.32 12.62
CA GLY A 385 -10.36 22.59 12.13
C GLY A 385 -10.19 22.51 10.63
N MET A 386 -8.95 22.37 10.19
CA MET A 386 -8.62 22.06 8.80
C MET A 386 -7.35 21.21 8.71
N THR A 387 -7.18 20.52 7.59
CA THR A 387 -5.89 19.96 7.21
C THR A 387 -5.33 20.68 5.99
N VAL A 388 -4.02 20.78 5.91
CA VAL A 388 -3.26 21.39 4.82
C VAL A 388 -2.12 20.45 4.44
N VAL A 389 -1.92 20.19 3.15
CA VAL A 389 -0.80 19.41 2.63
C VAL A 389 -0.08 20.23 1.57
N ASN A 390 1.24 20.35 1.71
CA ASN A 390 2.15 20.78 0.65
C ASN A 390 2.91 19.55 0.14
N PRO A 391 2.45 18.93 -0.96
CA PRO A 391 3.09 17.75 -1.51
C PRO A 391 4.32 18.06 -2.35
N SER A 392 4.72 19.33 -2.51
CA SER A 392 5.94 19.65 -3.26
C SER A 392 7.17 19.18 -2.50
N SER A 393 8.11 18.52 -3.19
CA SER A 393 9.41 18.15 -2.61
C SER A 393 10.36 19.34 -2.42
N THR A 394 10.17 20.43 -3.18
CA THR A 394 11.15 21.51 -3.28
C THR A 394 10.62 22.89 -2.91
N ALA A 395 9.33 23.13 -3.05
CA ALA A 395 8.82 24.49 -3.10
C ALA A 395 7.85 24.79 -1.93
N SER A 396 8.20 25.79 -1.12
CA SER A 396 7.33 26.32 -0.08
C SER A 396 6.12 27.05 -0.68
N ARG A 397 5.03 27.14 0.08
CA ARG A 397 3.81 27.83 -0.33
C ARG A 397 3.31 28.76 0.77
N GLN A 398 2.50 29.75 0.39
CA GLN A 398 1.90 30.68 1.33
C GLN A 398 0.47 30.23 1.67
N LEU A 399 0.18 30.13 2.95
CA LEU A 399 -1.13 29.88 3.51
C LEU A 399 -1.61 31.16 4.22
N ILE A 400 -2.85 31.55 3.99
CA ILE A 400 -3.48 32.69 4.68
C ILE A 400 -4.54 32.12 5.62
N LEU A 401 -4.33 32.30 6.93
CA LEU A 401 -5.19 31.78 7.98
C LEU A 401 -6.08 32.88 8.57
N PRO A 402 -7.39 32.62 8.78
CA PRO A 402 -8.25 33.52 9.54
C PRO A 402 -7.99 33.33 11.04
N GLY A 403 -7.31 34.29 11.67
CA GLY A 403 -7.01 34.24 13.10
C GLY A 403 -5.76 33.43 13.44
N THR A 404 -5.76 32.84 14.64
CA THR A 404 -4.65 32.07 15.20
C THR A 404 -5.04 30.60 15.27
N TRP A 405 -4.14 29.74 14.83
CA TRP A 405 -4.35 28.30 14.72
C TRP A 405 -3.19 27.57 15.38
N THR A 406 -3.46 26.40 15.93
CA THR A 406 -2.46 25.55 16.57
C THR A 406 -2.45 24.19 15.88
N ASP A 407 -1.28 23.60 15.69
CA ASP A 407 -1.16 22.25 15.17
C ASP A 407 -1.18 21.18 16.28
N LEU A 408 -1.00 19.90 15.91
CA LEU A 408 -1.00 18.78 16.87
C LEU A 408 0.15 18.85 17.89
N HIS A 409 1.16 19.69 17.65
CA HIS A 409 2.37 19.81 18.45
C HIS A 409 2.44 21.14 19.20
N GLY A 410 1.37 21.93 19.19
CA GLY A 410 1.31 23.22 19.87
C GLY A 410 1.93 24.38 19.09
N VAL A 411 2.42 24.16 17.86
CA VAL A 411 2.98 25.24 17.03
C VAL A 411 1.84 26.11 16.54
N THR A 412 2.02 27.42 16.72
CA THR A 412 0.99 28.42 16.42
C THR A 412 1.25 29.12 15.10
N TYR A 413 0.21 29.27 14.29
CA TYR A 413 0.22 29.89 12.98
C TYR A 413 -0.84 31.00 12.92
N SER A 414 -0.53 32.12 12.27
CA SER A 414 -1.48 33.22 12.10
C SER A 414 -1.21 34.03 10.83
N GLY A 415 -2.25 34.71 10.33
CA GLY A 415 -2.14 35.60 9.18
C GLY A 415 -1.56 34.89 7.95
N ARG A 416 -0.50 35.46 7.36
CA ARG A 416 0.22 34.86 6.24
C ARG A 416 1.38 34.01 6.77
N THR A 417 1.32 32.71 6.54
CA THR A 417 2.30 31.71 6.99
C THR A 417 2.93 31.00 5.79
N THR A 418 4.24 30.74 5.87
CA THR A 418 4.94 29.88 4.91
C THR A 418 4.79 28.42 5.32
N VAL A 419 4.22 27.60 4.45
CA VAL A 419 4.19 26.13 4.56
C VAL A 419 5.40 25.58 3.78
N PRO A 420 6.39 24.96 4.45
CA PRO A 420 7.55 24.37 3.77
C PRO A 420 7.16 23.27 2.76
N PRO A 421 8.08 22.84 1.90
CA PRO A 421 7.89 21.63 1.09
C PRO A 421 7.67 20.40 1.99
N ASN A 422 7.07 19.35 1.46
CA ASN A 422 6.88 18.08 2.15
C ASN A 422 6.28 18.23 3.57
N THR A 423 5.19 18.99 3.68
CA THR A 423 4.60 19.36 4.97
C THR A 423 3.12 19.03 5.00
N GLY A 424 2.69 18.38 6.07
CA GLY A 424 1.28 18.19 6.41
C GLY A 424 0.98 18.90 7.71
N LEU A 425 -0.07 19.70 7.73
CA LEU A 425 -0.58 20.39 8.91
C LEU A 425 -1.99 19.91 9.21
N VAL A 426 -2.28 19.79 10.49
CA VAL A 426 -3.60 19.51 11.05
C VAL A 426 -3.81 20.60 12.08
N LEU A 427 -4.74 21.51 11.80
CA LEU A 427 -4.85 22.80 12.47
C LEU A 427 -6.20 22.93 13.16
N THR A 428 -6.20 23.39 14.39
CA THR A 428 -7.39 23.78 15.16
C THR A 428 -7.33 25.27 15.50
N PRO A 429 -8.47 25.99 15.54
CA PRO A 429 -8.49 27.39 15.98
C PRO A 429 -8.06 27.51 17.44
N THR A 430 -7.24 28.49 17.77
CA THR A 430 -6.96 28.85 19.17
C THR A 430 -8.15 29.65 19.71
N HIS A 431 -8.74 29.20 20.82
CA HIS A 431 -9.84 29.90 21.50
C HIS A 431 -9.37 31.07 22.34
#